data_AF-A0A388QS11-F1
#
_entry.id   AF-A0A388QS11-F1
#
_cell.length_a   1.000
_cell.length_b   1.000
_cell.length_c   1.000
_cell.angle_alpha   90.00
_cell.angle_beta   90.00
_cell.angle_gamma   90.00
#
_symmetry.space_group_name_H-M   'P 1'
#
loop_
_entity.id
_entity.type
_entity.pdbx_description
1 polymer ?
#
loop_
_entity_poly.entity_id
_entity_poly.type
_entity_poly.pdbx_seq_one_letter_code
_entity_poly.pdbx_strand_id
1 'polypeptide(L)'
;MAPVAPLTSLRFFAALWVLLFHLRIHLGQPQPLVLESCLQAGPLAMTFFFVLSGFILVVASQGKEPWTDLSSYAWRRFARIYPIYLAYLLLFWAVIGFAGDLGAKPARAAALLGLTDLTLSSAWFPQAFLGGFGRDGSWSLSAEVFFYALFPLVLLHARQLSDRSLMRALRWSVALAVLGPVLGKYLPPQGAIPETVYYSLPIFRLPEFTAGTFYAVWAMRNPTRLPSGRKVSLWLAVLVLYVCTLSHALPYAGNDFILIPALLVLFAFSLREEKGWAYRVLATRPMVFLG
;
A
#
# COMPACT_ATOMS: atom_id res chain seq x y z
N MET A 1 -18.25 10.96 -13.59
CA MET A 1 -17.22 10.06 -13.03
C MET A 1 -17.21 10.22 -11.51
N ALA A 2 -17.83 9.28 -10.78
CA ALA A 2 -18.04 9.37 -9.33
C ALA A 2 -17.56 8.18 -8.45
N PRO A 3 -17.04 7.03 -8.95
CA PRO A 3 -16.72 5.88 -8.08
C PRO A 3 -15.40 5.98 -7.29
N VAL A 4 -14.64 7.08 -7.44
CA VAL A 4 -13.34 7.30 -6.79
C VAL A 4 -13.47 8.05 -5.45
N ALA A 5 -14.49 8.92 -5.30
CA ALA A 5 -14.60 9.80 -4.14
C ALA A 5 -14.64 9.05 -2.79
N PRO A 6 -15.44 7.98 -2.61
CA PRO A 6 -15.40 7.21 -1.36
C PRO A 6 -14.04 6.55 -1.10
N LEU A 7 -13.37 6.05 -2.15
CA LEU A 7 -12.05 5.44 -2.01
C LEU A 7 -10.99 6.48 -1.62
N THR A 8 -11.13 7.74 -2.07
CA THR A 8 -10.31 8.85 -1.59
C THR A 8 -10.51 9.07 -0.10
N SER A 9 -11.75 9.22 0.36
CA SER A 9 -12.02 9.40 1.79
C SER A 9 -11.56 8.21 2.66
N LEU A 10 -11.59 6.98 2.14
CA LEU A 10 -11.04 5.83 2.86
C LEU A 10 -9.51 5.89 3.01
N ARG A 11 -8.78 6.57 2.12
CA ARG A 11 -7.34 6.82 2.28
C ARG A 11 -7.05 7.65 3.52
N PHE A 12 -7.89 8.65 3.83
CA PHE A 12 -7.75 9.43 5.05
C PHE A 12 -7.79 8.53 6.29
N PHE A 13 -8.79 7.66 6.40
CA PHE A 13 -8.91 6.77 7.56
C PHE A 13 -7.76 5.77 7.65
N ALA A 14 -7.29 5.23 6.51
CA ALA A 14 -6.11 4.37 6.48
C ALA A 14 -4.84 5.12 6.90
N ALA A 15 -4.64 6.36 6.44
CA ALA A 15 -3.50 7.20 6.82
C ALA A 15 -3.56 7.61 8.30
N LEU A 16 -4.75 7.95 8.80
CA LEU A 16 -4.98 8.24 10.22
C LEU A 16 -4.65 7.01 11.08
N TRP A 17 -5.02 5.80 10.63
CA TRP A 17 -4.68 4.58 11.36
C TRP A 17 -3.16 4.34 11.42
N VAL A 18 -2.43 4.59 10.33
CA VAL A 18 -0.96 4.58 10.32
C VAL A 18 -0.40 5.61 11.30
N LEU A 19 -0.93 6.83 11.31
CA LEU A 19 -0.51 7.87 12.25
C LEU A 19 -0.73 7.44 13.71
N LEU A 20 -1.90 6.90 14.03
CA LEU A 20 -2.23 6.44 15.38
C LEU A 20 -1.33 5.29 15.83
N PHE A 21 -0.97 4.37 14.92
CA PHE A 21 0.03 3.33 15.19
C PHE A 21 1.40 3.94 15.53
N HIS A 22 1.86 4.94 14.75
CA HIS A 22 3.13 5.62 15.03
C HIS A 22 3.09 6.40 16.35
N LEU A 23 1.99 7.08 16.66
CA LEU A 23 1.81 7.72 17.96
C LEU A 23 1.86 6.69 19.10
N ARG A 24 1.24 5.52 18.92
CA ARG A 24 1.27 4.44 19.91
C ARG A 24 2.68 3.92 20.17
N ILE A 25 3.49 3.66 19.12
CA ILE A 25 4.89 3.22 19.30
C ILE A 25 5.77 4.29 19.95
N HIS A 26 5.52 5.59 19.70
CA HIS A 26 6.36 6.67 20.24
C HIS A 26 5.94 7.15 21.63
N LEU A 27 4.64 7.16 21.95
CA LEU A 27 4.13 7.62 23.25
C LEU A 27 4.15 6.52 24.32
N GLY A 28 4.12 5.24 23.91
CA GLY A 28 4.30 4.08 24.80
C GLY A 28 3.27 3.91 25.92
N GLN A 29 2.14 4.61 25.85
CA GLN A 29 1.11 4.56 26.90
C GLN A 29 0.29 3.27 26.81
N PRO A 30 0.03 2.57 27.93
CA PRO A 30 -0.81 1.38 27.94
C PRO A 30 -2.24 1.71 27.50
N GLN A 31 -2.83 0.84 26.68
CA GLN A 31 -4.19 0.98 26.18
C GLN A 31 -5.05 -0.22 26.58
N PRO A 32 -6.38 -0.08 26.65
CA PRO A 32 -7.29 -1.22 26.77
C PRO A 32 -7.05 -2.26 25.67
N LEU A 33 -7.18 -3.55 25.98
CA LEU A 33 -6.79 -4.67 25.11
C LEU A 33 -7.30 -4.55 23.66
N VAL A 34 -8.57 -4.17 23.48
CA VAL A 34 -9.18 -4.03 22.15
C VAL A 34 -8.57 -2.84 21.40
N LEU A 35 -8.43 -1.69 22.06
CA LEU A 35 -7.82 -0.51 21.46
C LEU A 35 -6.36 -0.78 21.08
N GLU A 36 -5.62 -1.45 21.98
CA GLU A 36 -4.24 -1.87 21.73
C GLU A 36 -4.15 -2.79 20.51
N SER A 37 -5.03 -3.79 20.41
CA SER A 37 -5.08 -4.72 19.28
C SER A 37 -5.36 -3.99 17.96
N CYS A 38 -6.33 -3.07 17.94
CA CYS A 38 -6.63 -2.31 16.73
C CYS A 38 -5.48 -1.36 16.37
N LEU A 39 -4.82 -0.69 17.34
CA LEU A 39 -3.69 0.21 17.08
C LEU A 39 -2.45 -0.54 16.57
N GLN A 40 -2.10 -1.68 17.16
CA GLN A 40 -0.98 -2.52 16.73
C GLN A 40 -1.13 -3.02 15.30
N ALA A 41 -2.36 -3.15 14.80
CA ALA A 41 -2.67 -3.56 13.44
C ALA A 41 -2.53 -2.42 12.39
N GLY A 42 -2.08 -1.22 12.77
CA GLY A 42 -1.84 -0.12 11.82
C GLY A 42 -0.98 -0.45 10.58
N PRO A 43 0.05 -1.33 10.65
CA PRO A 43 0.79 -1.78 9.47
C PRO A 43 -0.10 -2.38 8.37
N LEU A 44 -1.25 -2.98 8.71
CA LEU A 44 -2.20 -3.56 7.75
C LEU A 44 -2.79 -2.50 6.78
N ALA A 45 -2.76 -1.23 7.16
CA ALA A 45 -3.15 -0.13 6.27
C ALA A 45 -2.24 -0.03 5.04
N MET A 46 -1.00 -0.54 5.09
CA MET A 46 -0.12 -0.57 3.93
C MET A 46 -0.66 -1.48 2.82
N THR A 47 -1.19 -2.64 3.20
CA THR A 47 -1.89 -3.55 2.28
C THR A 47 -3.08 -2.87 1.63
N PHE A 48 -3.84 -2.08 2.39
CA PHE A 48 -4.91 -1.25 1.85
C PHE A 48 -4.38 -0.31 0.74
N PHE A 49 -3.31 0.44 0.99
CA PHE A 49 -2.76 1.38 0.02
C PHE A 49 -2.21 0.70 -1.23
N PHE A 50 -1.46 -0.40 -1.10
CA PHE A 50 -0.84 -1.06 -2.24
C PHE A 50 -1.86 -1.76 -3.15
N VAL A 51 -2.83 -2.49 -2.57
CA VAL A 51 -3.95 -3.06 -3.33
C VAL A 51 -4.76 -1.95 -4.00
N LEU A 52 -5.06 -0.87 -3.28
CA LEU A 52 -5.83 0.26 -3.82
C LEU A 52 -5.09 0.99 -4.95
N SER A 53 -3.77 1.13 -4.86
CA SER A 53 -2.95 1.74 -5.92
C SER A 53 -3.05 0.96 -7.22
N GLY A 54 -2.93 -0.36 -7.17
CA GLY A 54 -3.11 -1.22 -8.35
C GLY A 54 -4.53 -1.14 -8.91
N PHE A 55 -5.53 -1.13 -8.03
CA PHE A 55 -6.93 -1.07 -8.42
C PHE A 55 -7.30 0.27 -9.08
N ILE A 56 -6.96 1.39 -8.44
CA ILE A 56 -7.37 2.71 -8.90
C ILE A 56 -6.64 3.14 -10.18
N LEU A 57 -5.41 2.69 -10.41
CA LEU A 57 -4.72 3.00 -11.66
C LEU A 57 -5.43 2.39 -12.87
N VAL A 58 -5.98 1.19 -12.74
CA VAL A 58 -6.83 0.57 -13.78
C VAL A 58 -8.09 1.39 -13.98
N VAL A 59 -8.80 1.73 -12.90
CA VAL A 59 -10.04 2.53 -12.97
C VAL A 59 -9.79 3.91 -13.58
N ALA A 60 -8.70 4.57 -13.18
CA ALA A 60 -8.31 5.90 -13.68
C ALA A 60 -7.82 5.86 -15.13
N SER A 61 -7.29 4.73 -15.60
CA SER A 61 -6.92 4.57 -17.01
C SER A 61 -8.14 4.60 -17.93
N GLN A 62 -9.34 4.24 -17.44
CA GLN A 62 -10.59 4.26 -18.21
C GLN A 62 -10.49 3.58 -19.59
N GLY A 63 -9.76 2.47 -19.67
CA GLY A 63 -9.54 1.77 -20.94
C GLY A 63 -8.49 2.42 -21.85
N LYS A 64 -7.94 3.60 -21.50
CA LYS A 64 -6.75 4.15 -22.16
C LYS A 64 -5.53 3.32 -21.82
N GLU A 65 -4.55 3.39 -22.70
CA GLU A 65 -3.30 2.66 -22.58
C GLU A 65 -2.17 3.57 -22.10
N PRO A 66 -1.60 3.34 -20.90
CA PRO A 66 -0.51 4.17 -20.39
C PRO A 66 0.71 4.19 -21.33
N TRP A 67 0.92 3.14 -22.12
CA TRP A 67 2.05 3.04 -23.04
C TRP A 67 1.93 3.89 -24.30
N THR A 68 0.74 4.38 -24.66
CA THR A 68 0.61 5.30 -25.80
C THR A 68 1.19 6.68 -25.51
N ASP A 69 1.33 7.02 -24.23
CA ASP A 69 1.89 8.30 -23.77
C ASP A 69 2.60 8.11 -22.41
N LEU A 70 3.71 7.37 -22.45
CA LEU A 70 4.50 7.04 -21.27
C LEU A 70 5.08 8.28 -20.59
N SER A 71 5.45 9.31 -21.35
CA SER A 71 6.04 10.54 -20.81
C SER A 71 5.02 11.30 -19.96
N SER A 72 3.80 11.50 -20.47
CA SER A 72 2.74 12.17 -19.72
C SER A 72 2.26 11.31 -18.54
N TYR A 73 2.22 9.98 -18.69
CA TYR A 73 1.97 9.08 -17.58
C TYR A 73 3.01 9.26 -16.47
N ALA A 74 4.31 9.15 -16.80
CA ALA A 74 5.42 9.25 -15.87
C ALA A 74 5.44 10.61 -15.17
N TRP A 75 5.24 11.70 -15.92
CA TRP A 75 5.18 13.05 -15.35
C TRP A 75 4.04 13.22 -14.34
N ARG A 76 2.83 12.74 -14.66
CA ARG A 76 1.70 12.78 -13.71
C ARG A 76 1.97 11.99 -12.43
N ARG A 77 2.69 10.87 -12.52
CA ARG A 77 3.07 10.06 -11.35
C ARG A 77 4.16 10.76 -10.53
N PHE A 78 5.17 11.31 -11.18
CA PHE A 78 6.24 12.07 -10.55
C PHE A 78 5.72 13.31 -9.84
N ALA A 79 4.93 14.15 -10.52
CA ALA A 79 4.37 15.39 -9.98
C ALA A 79 3.41 15.15 -8.79
N ARG A 80 2.85 13.93 -8.67
CA ARG A 80 2.01 13.56 -7.53
C ARG A 80 2.82 13.30 -6.26
N ILE A 81 4.00 12.69 -6.37
CA ILE A 81 4.78 12.23 -5.21
C ILE A 81 5.92 13.20 -4.90
N TYR A 82 6.73 13.50 -5.91
CA TYR A 82 8.06 14.07 -5.70
C TYR A 82 8.07 15.47 -5.10
N PRO A 83 7.18 16.42 -5.47
CA PRO A 83 7.21 17.76 -4.87
C PRO A 83 6.99 17.77 -3.36
N ILE A 84 5.99 17.01 -2.89
CA ILE A 84 5.68 16.90 -1.46
C ILE A 84 6.77 16.11 -0.74
N TYR A 85 7.24 15.01 -1.34
CA TYR A 85 8.33 14.22 -0.79
C TYR A 85 9.63 15.04 -0.65
N LEU A 86 9.98 15.83 -1.66
CA LEU A 86 11.17 16.67 -1.63
C LEU A 86 11.06 17.74 -0.53
N ALA A 87 9.90 18.38 -0.38
CA ALA A 87 9.68 19.33 0.71
C ALA A 87 9.84 18.66 2.09
N TYR A 88 9.27 17.46 2.26
CA TYR A 88 9.47 16.65 3.46
C TYR A 88 10.95 16.33 3.68
N LEU A 89 11.65 15.85 2.66
CA LEU A 89 13.05 15.42 2.74
C LEU A 89 13.97 16.59 3.12
N LEU A 90 13.78 17.76 2.48
CA LEU A 90 14.55 18.96 2.78
C LEU A 90 14.28 19.47 4.20
N LEU A 91 13.00 19.49 4.63
CA LEU A 91 12.65 19.86 6.00
C LEU A 91 13.26 18.89 7.00
N PHE A 92 13.19 17.59 6.71
CA PHE A 92 13.77 16.55 7.54
C PHE A 92 15.29 16.73 7.68
N TRP A 93 16.01 16.94 6.58
CA TRP A 93 17.45 17.22 6.60
C TRP A 93 17.79 18.53 7.31
N ALA A 94 16.93 19.55 7.23
CA ALA A 94 17.15 20.83 7.90
C ALA A 94 16.95 20.74 9.43
N VAL A 95 15.96 19.98 9.89
CA VAL A 95 15.58 19.90 11.32
C VAL A 95 16.34 18.81 12.05
N ILE A 96 16.43 17.62 11.46
CA ILE A 96 17.01 16.42 12.08
C ILE A 96 18.48 16.23 11.63
N GLY A 97 18.88 16.91 10.56
CA GLY A 97 20.22 16.81 10.00
C GLY A 97 20.36 15.68 8.97
N PHE A 98 21.47 15.74 8.23
CA PHE A 98 21.95 14.66 7.38
C PHE A 98 22.99 13.85 8.17
N ALA A 99 22.59 13.17 9.24
CA ALA A 99 23.55 12.53 10.14
C ALA A 99 23.09 11.14 10.55
N GLY A 100 23.93 10.15 10.31
CA GLY A 100 23.88 8.83 10.93
C GLY A 100 25.29 8.32 11.19
N ASP A 101 25.44 7.11 11.74
CA ASP A 101 26.76 6.48 11.75
C ASP A 101 27.13 6.13 10.31
N LEU A 102 27.90 7.02 9.68
CA LEU A 102 28.39 6.87 8.32
C LEU A 102 29.63 5.95 8.26
N GLY A 103 30.02 5.39 9.40
CA GLY A 103 31.13 4.46 9.56
C GLY A 103 32.47 5.02 9.10
N ALA A 104 33.36 4.11 8.70
CA ALA A 104 34.74 4.42 8.35
C ALA A 104 34.90 5.24 7.04
N LYS A 105 33.85 5.39 6.22
CA LYS A 105 33.91 6.12 4.93
C LYS A 105 32.74 7.11 4.81
N PRO A 106 32.73 8.18 5.61
CA PRO A 106 31.53 8.98 5.83
C PRO A 106 31.03 9.69 4.58
N ALA A 107 31.93 10.30 3.78
CA ALA A 107 31.55 10.99 2.56
C ALA A 107 30.90 10.06 1.50
N ARG A 108 31.40 8.83 1.38
CA ARG A 108 30.86 7.85 0.43
C ARG A 108 29.49 7.34 0.89
N ALA A 109 29.36 7.03 2.17
CA ALA A 109 28.09 6.60 2.75
C ALA A 109 27.03 7.70 2.61
N ALA A 110 27.40 8.95 2.91
CA ALA A 110 26.57 10.13 2.72
C ALA A 110 26.06 10.27 1.28
N ALA A 111 26.96 10.21 0.30
CA ALA A 111 26.59 10.32 -1.11
C ALA A 111 25.60 9.23 -1.55
N LEU A 112 25.83 7.97 -1.13
CA LEU A 112 24.95 6.86 -1.47
C LEU A 112 23.57 6.98 -0.80
N LEU A 113 23.52 7.31 0.49
CA LEU A 113 22.26 7.48 1.22
C LEU A 113 21.44 8.64 0.65
N GLY A 114 22.09 9.78 0.40
CA GLY A 114 21.45 10.94 -0.21
C GLY A 114 20.91 10.62 -1.61
N LEU A 115 21.65 9.86 -2.41
CA LEU A 115 21.17 9.39 -3.71
C LEU A 115 19.95 8.48 -3.57
N THR A 116 19.94 7.56 -2.60
CA THR A 116 18.79 6.68 -2.39
C THR A 116 17.56 7.39 -1.86
N ASP A 117 17.73 8.45 -1.07
CA ASP A 117 16.63 9.31 -0.62
C ASP A 117 16.06 10.08 -1.81
N LEU A 118 16.92 10.80 -2.55
CA LEU A 118 16.52 11.59 -3.71
C LEU A 118 15.88 10.75 -4.82
N THR A 119 16.27 9.49 -4.97
CA THR A 119 15.67 8.60 -5.98
C THR A 119 14.53 7.75 -5.45
N LEU A 120 14.12 7.91 -4.19
CA LEU A 120 13.14 7.04 -3.52
C LEU A 120 13.47 5.55 -3.70
N SER A 121 14.74 5.18 -3.56
CA SER A 121 15.23 3.79 -3.71
C SER A 121 15.75 3.18 -2.42
N SER A 122 15.68 3.90 -1.29
CA SER A 122 16.18 3.45 0.02
C SER A 122 15.62 2.10 0.47
N ALA A 123 14.35 1.78 0.15
CA ALA A 123 13.72 0.52 0.54
C ALA A 123 14.32 -0.73 -0.13
N TRP A 124 15.05 -0.56 -1.24
CA TRP A 124 15.74 -1.67 -1.93
C TRP A 124 17.03 -2.09 -1.25
N PHE A 125 17.55 -1.26 -0.35
CA PHE A 125 18.85 -1.44 0.27
C PHE A 125 18.65 -1.52 1.79
N PRO A 126 18.72 -2.72 2.40
CA PRO A 126 18.51 -2.90 3.84
C PRO A 126 19.39 -1.96 4.69
N GLN A 127 20.63 -1.72 4.29
CA GLN A 127 21.55 -0.78 4.93
C GLN A 127 21.10 0.70 4.86
N ALA A 128 20.34 1.08 3.84
CA ALA A 128 19.79 2.44 3.72
C ALA A 128 18.48 2.58 4.50
N PHE A 129 17.68 1.51 4.56
CA PHE A 129 16.42 1.45 5.30
C PHE A 129 16.62 1.32 6.82
N LEU A 130 17.47 0.40 7.27
CA LEU A 130 17.73 0.12 8.69
C LEU A 130 18.63 1.16 9.38
N GLY A 131 19.24 2.07 8.61
CA GLY A 131 20.13 3.09 9.13
C GLY A 131 19.48 4.11 10.06
N GLY A 132 18.14 4.14 10.19
CA GLY A 132 17.43 4.85 11.26
C GLY A 132 17.48 6.37 11.19
N PHE A 133 16.94 7.00 10.13
CA PHE A 133 16.85 8.47 10.01
C PHE A 133 15.68 8.92 9.12
N GLY A 134 14.42 8.68 9.53
CA GLY A 134 13.22 9.07 8.76
C GLY A 134 12.98 8.26 7.47
N ARG A 135 13.93 7.40 7.10
CA ARG A 135 13.87 6.48 5.96
C ARG A 135 12.93 5.29 6.19
N ASP A 136 12.63 5.02 7.45
CA ASP A 136 11.60 4.12 7.95
C ASP A 136 10.17 4.60 7.65
N GLY A 137 9.96 5.90 7.40
CA GLY A 137 8.67 6.44 7.00
C GLY A 137 8.42 6.49 5.49
N SER A 138 9.48 6.48 4.67
CA SER A 138 9.40 6.73 3.21
C SER A 138 9.49 5.48 2.33
N TRP A 139 9.73 4.29 2.92
CA TRP A 139 9.84 3.04 2.15
C TRP A 139 8.61 2.73 1.31
N SER A 140 7.43 3.12 1.77
CA SER A 140 6.16 2.91 1.06
C SER A 140 6.10 3.71 -0.24
N LEU A 141 6.68 4.91 -0.27
CA LEU A 141 6.83 5.73 -1.47
C LEU A 141 7.82 5.09 -2.45
N SER A 142 8.89 4.46 -1.95
CA SER A 142 9.81 3.67 -2.78
C SER A 142 9.08 2.53 -3.49
N ALA A 143 8.22 1.81 -2.76
CA ALA A 143 7.37 0.79 -3.33
C ALA A 143 6.36 1.36 -4.35
N GLU A 144 5.73 2.49 -4.05
CA GLU A 144 4.78 3.13 -4.96
C GLU A 144 5.41 3.60 -6.27
N VAL A 145 6.61 4.20 -6.22
CA VAL A 145 7.36 4.58 -7.43
C VAL A 145 7.71 3.35 -8.27
N PHE A 146 8.14 2.27 -7.64
CA PHE A 146 8.39 1.00 -8.32
C PHE A 146 7.12 0.44 -8.99
N PHE A 147 5.98 0.49 -8.31
CA PHE A 147 4.71 0.05 -8.88
C PHE A 147 4.28 0.88 -10.07
N TYR A 148 4.47 2.21 -10.01
CA TYR A 148 4.19 3.08 -11.14
C TYR A 148 5.08 2.79 -12.34
N ALA A 149 6.36 2.47 -12.13
CA ALA A 149 7.25 2.05 -13.20
C ALA A 149 6.78 0.74 -13.87
N LEU A 150 6.32 -0.23 -13.08
CA LEU A 150 5.85 -1.52 -13.60
C LEU A 150 4.40 -1.51 -14.13
N PHE A 151 3.57 -0.56 -13.70
CA PHE A 151 2.14 -0.57 -13.98
C PHE A 151 1.79 -0.68 -15.47
N PRO A 152 2.43 0.03 -16.42
CA PRO A 152 2.12 -0.11 -17.84
C PRO A 152 2.26 -1.55 -18.34
N LEU A 153 3.32 -2.25 -17.92
CA LEU A 153 3.59 -3.64 -18.30
C LEU A 153 2.59 -4.60 -17.64
N VAL A 154 2.31 -4.41 -16.34
CA VAL A 154 1.34 -5.22 -15.59
C VAL A 154 -0.06 -5.06 -16.19
N LEU A 155 -0.47 -3.85 -16.54
CA LEU A 155 -1.77 -3.57 -17.15
C LEU A 155 -1.86 -4.19 -18.55
N LEU A 156 -0.82 -4.05 -19.37
CA LEU A 156 -0.74 -4.66 -20.70
C LEU A 156 -0.96 -6.17 -20.60
N HIS A 157 -0.21 -6.82 -19.72
CA HIS A 157 -0.34 -8.25 -19.48
C HIS A 157 -1.74 -8.60 -18.97
N ALA A 158 -2.25 -7.90 -17.95
CA ALA A 158 -3.58 -8.14 -17.38
C ALA A 158 -4.70 -8.04 -18.42
N ARG A 159 -4.62 -7.08 -19.36
CA ARG A 159 -5.62 -6.91 -20.41
C ARG A 159 -5.61 -8.02 -21.46
N GLN A 160 -4.48 -8.70 -21.65
CA GLN A 160 -4.39 -9.84 -22.57
C GLN A 160 -4.90 -11.16 -21.95
N LEU A 161 -4.97 -11.24 -20.62
CA LEU A 161 -5.44 -12.43 -19.94
C LEU A 161 -6.97 -12.60 -20.08
N SER A 162 -7.42 -13.86 -20.23
CA SER A 162 -8.82 -14.22 -20.04
C SER A 162 -9.24 -14.07 -18.57
N ASP A 163 -10.53 -13.96 -18.30
CA ASP A 163 -11.04 -13.81 -16.93
C ASP A 163 -10.63 -14.98 -16.01
N ARG A 164 -10.58 -16.22 -16.54
CA ARG A 164 -10.07 -17.37 -15.79
C ARG A 164 -8.59 -17.22 -15.45
N SER A 165 -7.78 -16.72 -16.38
CA SER A 165 -6.36 -16.46 -16.15
C SER A 165 -6.12 -15.30 -15.18
N LEU A 166 -6.93 -14.23 -15.25
CA LEU A 166 -6.89 -13.14 -14.27
C LEU A 166 -7.16 -13.64 -12.84
N MET A 167 -8.18 -14.50 -12.66
CA MET A 167 -8.47 -15.05 -11.33
C MET A 167 -7.38 -16.01 -10.83
N ARG A 168 -6.72 -16.75 -11.73
CA ARG A 168 -5.54 -17.54 -11.37
C ARG A 168 -4.36 -16.65 -10.97
N ALA A 169 -4.06 -15.61 -11.75
CA ALA A 169 -3.01 -14.65 -11.45
C ALA A 169 -3.26 -13.94 -10.11
N LEU A 170 -4.51 -13.55 -9.84
CA LEU A 170 -4.91 -12.99 -8.55
C LEU A 170 -4.64 -13.95 -7.39
N ARG A 171 -5.00 -15.23 -7.51
CA ARG A 171 -4.72 -16.24 -6.46
C ARG A 171 -3.23 -16.38 -6.20
N TRP A 172 -2.41 -16.36 -7.26
CA TRP A 172 -0.96 -16.36 -7.13
C TRP A 172 -0.44 -15.08 -6.47
N SER A 173 -0.95 -13.91 -6.84
CA SER A 173 -0.62 -12.65 -6.18
C SER A 173 -0.93 -12.69 -4.67
N VAL A 174 -2.09 -13.20 -4.27
CA VAL A 174 -2.44 -13.35 -2.84
C VAL A 174 -1.50 -14.35 -2.14
N ALA A 175 -1.19 -15.48 -2.77
CA ALA A 175 -0.26 -16.46 -2.20
C ALA A 175 1.16 -15.90 -2.04
N LEU A 176 1.65 -15.15 -3.02
CA LEU A 176 2.98 -14.55 -3.02
C LEU A 176 3.09 -13.37 -2.05
N ALA A 177 2.01 -12.62 -1.79
CA ALA A 177 2.01 -11.55 -0.78
C ALA A 177 2.38 -12.08 0.61
N VAL A 178 1.96 -13.31 0.92
CA VAL A 178 2.22 -13.96 2.21
C VAL A 178 3.63 -14.58 2.26
N LEU A 179 4.30 -14.77 1.11
CA LEU A 179 5.58 -15.48 1.03
C LEU A 179 6.72 -14.73 1.72
N GLY A 180 6.95 -13.46 1.40
CA GLY A 180 8.03 -12.65 2.00
C GLY A 180 8.02 -12.65 3.55
N PRO A 181 6.86 -12.41 4.18
CA PRO A 181 6.71 -12.46 5.64
C PRO A 181 6.92 -13.85 6.24
N VAL A 182 6.41 -14.91 5.59
CA VAL A 182 6.65 -16.30 6.01
C VAL A 182 8.14 -16.62 5.96
N LEU A 183 8.83 -16.20 4.90
CA LEU A 183 10.28 -16.33 4.80
C LEU A 183 10.98 -15.56 5.92
N GLY A 184 10.60 -14.30 6.16
CA GLY A 184 11.19 -13.46 7.21
C GLY A 184 10.99 -13.99 8.63
N LYS A 185 9.85 -14.62 8.94
CA LYS A 185 9.55 -15.16 10.27
C LYS A 185 10.12 -16.56 10.50
N TYR A 186 9.97 -17.46 9.53
CA TYR A 186 10.25 -18.90 9.73
C TYR A 186 11.53 -19.38 9.05
N LEU A 187 12.06 -18.63 8.09
CA LEU A 187 13.33 -18.90 7.43
C LEU A 187 14.27 -17.67 7.53
N PRO A 188 14.46 -17.09 8.73
CA PRO A 188 15.37 -15.96 8.87
C PRO A 188 16.77 -16.42 8.45
N PRO A 189 17.47 -15.69 7.57
CA PRO A 189 18.86 -15.98 7.25
C PRO A 189 19.67 -16.00 8.55
N GLN A 190 20.62 -16.93 8.68
CA GLN A 190 21.55 -16.95 9.79
C GLN A 190 22.39 -15.64 9.73
N GLY A 191 22.02 -14.61 10.51
CA GLY A 191 22.71 -13.31 10.54
C GLY A 191 21.91 -12.05 10.16
N ALA A 192 20.77 -11.81 10.82
CA ALA A 192 20.26 -10.45 11.14
C ALA A 192 19.67 -9.56 10.02
N ILE A 193 18.83 -10.08 9.12
CA ILE A 193 17.90 -9.22 8.35
C ILE A 193 16.53 -9.22 9.06
N PRO A 194 16.10 -8.11 9.69
CA PRO A 194 14.82 -8.04 10.41
C PRO A 194 13.61 -8.28 9.51
N GLU A 195 12.51 -8.78 10.07
CA GLU A 195 11.21 -8.92 9.37
C GLU A 195 10.79 -7.63 8.68
N THR A 196 11.11 -6.47 9.27
CA THR A 196 10.81 -5.14 8.74
C THR A 196 11.43 -4.90 7.36
N VAL A 197 12.56 -5.54 7.03
CA VAL A 197 13.17 -5.43 5.69
C VAL A 197 12.33 -6.17 4.66
N TYR A 198 11.92 -7.41 4.93
CA TYR A 198 11.04 -8.17 4.03
C TYR A 198 9.68 -7.48 3.88
N TYR A 199 9.17 -6.95 4.99
CA TYR A 199 7.97 -6.14 5.02
C TYR A 199 8.10 -4.85 4.18
N SER A 200 9.26 -4.19 4.15
CA SER A 200 9.40 -2.91 3.45
C SER A 200 9.94 -3.01 2.02
N LEU A 201 10.57 -4.14 1.66
CA LEU A 201 11.16 -4.37 0.35
C LEU A 201 10.08 -4.36 -0.75
N PRO A 202 10.17 -3.47 -1.76
CA PRO A 202 9.12 -3.30 -2.76
C PRO A 202 8.73 -4.57 -3.53
N ILE A 203 9.68 -5.48 -3.75
CA ILE A 203 9.42 -6.73 -4.48
C ILE A 203 8.43 -7.64 -3.74
N PHE A 204 8.44 -7.66 -2.41
CA PHE A 204 7.49 -8.44 -1.61
C PHE A 204 6.11 -7.80 -1.52
N ARG A 205 6.00 -6.52 -1.89
CA ARG A 205 4.74 -5.75 -1.94
C ARG A 205 4.10 -5.72 -3.32
N LEU A 206 4.85 -6.04 -4.36
CA LEU A 206 4.35 -6.15 -5.73
C LEU A 206 3.12 -7.09 -5.86
N PRO A 207 3.03 -8.23 -5.14
CA PRO A 207 1.86 -9.10 -5.23
C PRO A 207 0.56 -8.41 -4.79
N GLU A 208 0.59 -7.55 -3.77
CA GLU A 208 -0.57 -6.77 -3.33
C GLU A 208 -1.06 -5.80 -4.41
N PHE A 209 -0.11 -5.07 -5.01
CA PHE A 209 -0.38 -4.17 -6.13
C PHE A 209 -0.98 -4.90 -7.34
N THR A 210 -0.36 -6.01 -7.75
CA THR A 210 -0.84 -6.80 -8.89
C THR A 210 -2.20 -7.44 -8.62
N ALA A 211 -2.50 -7.87 -7.38
CA ALA A 211 -3.82 -8.34 -6.99
C ALA A 211 -4.89 -7.25 -7.23
N GLY A 212 -4.61 -6.01 -6.81
CA GLY A 212 -5.42 -4.84 -7.10
C GLY A 212 -5.67 -4.64 -8.60
N THR A 213 -4.60 -4.66 -9.40
CA THR A 213 -4.66 -4.48 -10.85
C THR A 213 -5.46 -5.59 -11.55
N PHE A 214 -5.15 -6.86 -11.29
CA PHE A 214 -5.83 -8.00 -11.92
C PHE A 214 -7.32 -8.02 -11.60
N TYR A 215 -7.68 -7.77 -10.34
CA TYR A 215 -9.07 -7.76 -9.93
C TYR A 215 -9.83 -6.54 -10.47
N ALA A 216 -9.20 -5.36 -10.56
CA ALA A 216 -9.83 -4.20 -11.20
C ALA A 216 -10.14 -4.44 -12.68
N VAL A 217 -9.20 -5.04 -13.43
CA VAL A 217 -9.45 -5.41 -14.84
C VAL A 217 -10.62 -6.39 -14.94
N TRP A 218 -10.63 -7.43 -14.10
CA TRP A 218 -11.74 -8.39 -14.07
C TRP A 218 -13.07 -7.74 -13.70
N ALA A 219 -13.10 -6.88 -12.67
CA ALA A 219 -14.28 -6.21 -12.18
C ALA A 219 -14.87 -5.25 -13.23
N MET A 220 -14.02 -4.51 -13.96
CA MET A 220 -14.45 -3.63 -15.05
C MET A 220 -15.04 -4.39 -16.24
N ARG A 221 -14.59 -5.62 -16.51
CA ARG A 221 -15.17 -6.51 -17.54
C ARG A 221 -16.49 -7.15 -17.11
N ASN A 222 -16.70 -7.31 -15.80
CA ASN A 222 -17.81 -8.07 -15.23
C ASN A 222 -18.66 -7.21 -14.27
N PRO A 223 -19.23 -6.08 -14.72
CA PRO A 223 -19.97 -5.16 -13.85
C PRO A 223 -21.20 -5.82 -13.18
N THR A 224 -21.79 -6.84 -13.82
CA THR A 224 -22.91 -7.61 -13.26
C THR A 224 -22.53 -8.55 -12.11
N ARG A 225 -21.22 -8.81 -11.92
CA ARG A 225 -20.70 -9.71 -10.88
C ARG A 225 -20.14 -8.97 -9.67
N LEU A 226 -20.27 -7.64 -9.63
CA LEU A 226 -19.80 -6.83 -8.49
C LEU A 226 -20.57 -7.21 -7.20
N PRO A 227 -19.89 -7.23 -6.04
CA PRO A 227 -20.50 -7.67 -4.79
C PRO A 227 -21.66 -6.75 -4.38
N SER A 228 -22.67 -7.28 -3.70
CA SER A 228 -23.77 -6.46 -3.18
C SER A 228 -23.38 -5.74 -1.89
N GLY A 229 -24.04 -4.62 -1.59
CA GLY A 229 -23.78 -3.85 -0.36
C GLY A 229 -23.88 -4.69 0.91
N ARG A 230 -24.87 -5.59 1.00
CA ARG A 230 -25.03 -6.52 2.15
C ARG A 230 -23.81 -7.42 2.33
N LYS A 231 -23.28 -8.00 1.24
CA LYS A 231 -22.08 -8.85 1.31
C LYS A 231 -20.88 -8.04 1.76
N VAL A 232 -20.70 -6.84 1.23
CA VAL A 232 -19.59 -5.94 1.60
C VAL A 232 -19.69 -5.55 3.08
N SER A 233 -20.86 -5.16 3.57
CA SER A 233 -21.06 -4.83 5.00
C SER A 233 -20.74 -6.02 5.91
N LEU A 234 -21.15 -7.23 5.53
CA LEU A 234 -20.81 -8.44 6.29
C LEU A 234 -19.28 -8.67 6.31
N TRP A 235 -18.63 -8.57 5.16
CA TRP A 235 -17.17 -8.70 5.05
C TRP A 235 -16.43 -7.65 5.87
N LEU A 236 -16.88 -6.40 5.86
CA LEU A 236 -16.30 -5.33 6.66
C LEU A 236 -16.48 -5.59 8.16
N ALA A 237 -17.66 -6.05 8.59
CA ALA A 237 -17.90 -6.37 10.00
C ALA A 237 -16.98 -7.53 10.47
N VAL A 238 -16.87 -8.59 9.66
CA VAL A 238 -15.94 -9.71 9.93
C VAL A 238 -14.50 -9.23 9.94
N LEU A 239 -14.12 -8.34 9.01
CA LEU A 239 -12.76 -7.82 8.94
C LEU A 239 -12.42 -6.96 10.16
N VAL A 240 -13.31 -6.07 10.58
CA VAL A 240 -13.12 -5.24 11.79
C VAL A 240 -13.00 -6.13 13.02
N LEU A 241 -13.87 -7.14 13.15
CA LEU A 241 -13.80 -8.09 14.25
C LEU A 241 -12.47 -8.84 14.24
N TYR A 242 -12.04 -9.35 13.08
CA TYR A 242 -10.75 -10.04 12.91
C TYR A 242 -9.57 -9.13 13.29
N VAL A 243 -9.54 -7.90 12.79
CA VAL A 243 -8.48 -6.92 13.08
C VAL A 243 -8.38 -6.67 14.59
N CYS A 244 -9.50 -6.43 15.26
CA CYS A 244 -9.49 -6.06 16.67
C CYS A 244 -9.40 -7.26 17.64
N THR A 245 -9.39 -8.51 17.16
CA THR A 245 -9.34 -9.71 18.02
C THR A 245 -8.29 -10.74 17.66
N LEU A 246 -7.97 -10.95 16.39
CA LEU A 246 -7.16 -12.09 15.93
C LEU A 246 -5.98 -11.69 15.04
N SER A 247 -5.92 -10.45 14.55
CA SER A 247 -4.84 -10.04 13.63
C SER A 247 -3.44 -10.15 14.24
N HIS A 248 -3.33 -9.95 15.56
CA HIS A 248 -2.08 -10.04 16.32
C HIS A 248 -1.55 -11.49 16.43
N ALA A 249 -2.40 -12.50 16.17
CA ALA A 249 -1.98 -13.90 16.18
C ALA A 249 -1.14 -14.26 14.95
N LEU A 250 -1.23 -13.46 13.87
CA LEU A 250 -0.44 -13.63 12.65
C LEU A 250 0.62 -12.52 12.53
N PRO A 251 1.74 -12.77 11.84
CA PRO A 251 2.64 -11.71 11.40
C PRO A 251 1.88 -10.69 10.56
N TYR A 252 2.32 -9.43 10.52
CA TYR A 252 1.58 -8.36 9.85
C TYR A 252 1.11 -8.74 8.46
N ALA A 253 2.00 -9.24 7.60
CA ALA A 253 1.64 -9.61 6.24
C ALA A 253 1.17 -11.08 6.08
N GLY A 254 1.11 -11.86 7.17
CA GLY A 254 0.28 -13.07 7.23
C GLY A 254 -1.22 -12.73 7.17
N ASN A 255 -1.61 -11.53 7.61
CA ASN A 255 -2.98 -11.03 7.50
C ASN A 255 -3.39 -10.75 6.04
N ASP A 256 -2.44 -10.65 5.09
CA ASP A 256 -2.72 -10.30 3.69
C ASP A 256 -3.60 -11.33 2.99
N PHE A 257 -3.53 -12.60 3.41
CA PHE A 257 -4.42 -13.66 2.91
C PHE A 257 -5.91 -13.35 3.14
N ILE A 258 -6.22 -12.66 4.23
CA ILE A 258 -7.59 -12.28 4.61
C ILE A 258 -7.89 -10.85 4.12
N LEU A 259 -6.93 -9.94 4.26
CA LEU A 259 -7.11 -8.53 3.92
C LEU A 259 -7.29 -8.31 2.42
N ILE A 260 -6.42 -8.89 1.57
CA ILE A 260 -6.47 -8.60 0.13
C ILE A 260 -7.85 -8.96 -0.46
N PRO A 261 -8.41 -10.17 -0.27
CA PRO A 261 -9.75 -10.48 -0.77
C PRO A 261 -10.84 -9.54 -0.23
N ALA A 262 -10.80 -9.20 1.06
CA ALA A 262 -11.78 -8.30 1.67
C ALA A 262 -11.72 -6.89 1.08
N LEU A 263 -10.51 -6.35 0.89
CA LEU A 263 -10.25 -5.06 0.28
C LEU A 263 -10.71 -5.03 -1.18
N LEU A 264 -10.42 -6.08 -1.95
CA LEU A 264 -10.85 -6.20 -3.33
C LEU A 264 -12.38 -6.17 -3.45
N VAL A 265 -13.09 -6.90 -2.59
CA VAL A 265 -14.57 -6.86 -2.51
C VAL A 265 -15.06 -5.44 -2.22
N LEU A 266 -14.46 -4.75 -1.25
CA LEU A 266 -14.77 -3.36 -0.92
C LEU A 266 -14.55 -2.42 -2.11
N PHE A 267 -13.41 -2.54 -2.80
CA PHE A 267 -13.06 -1.65 -3.91
C PHE A 267 -13.94 -1.91 -5.15
N ALA A 268 -14.24 -3.17 -5.47
CA ALA A 268 -15.20 -3.49 -6.53
C ALA A 268 -16.61 -2.97 -6.23
N PHE A 269 -17.03 -2.94 -4.97
CA PHE A 269 -18.31 -2.33 -4.61
C PHE A 269 -18.36 -0.84 -4.96
N SER A 270 -17.24 -0.11 -4.83
CA SER A 270 -17.21 1.32 -5.16
C SER A 270 -17.44 1.60 -6.65
N LEU A 271 -17.29 0.59 -7.52
CA LEU A 271 -17.58 0.69 -8.95
C LEU A 271 -19.06 0.55 -9.29
N ARG A 272 -19.92 0.10 -8.36
CA ARG A 272 -21.36 0.02 -8.60
C ARG A 272 -21.97 1.41 -8.72
N GLU A 273 -23.02 1.50 -9.53
CA GLU A 273 -23.83 2.72 -9.64
C GLU A 273 -24.73 2.96 -8.42
N GLU A 274 -25.03 1.91 -7.66
CA GLU A 274 -25.85 1.98 -6.45
C GLU A 274 -25.18 2.82 -5.35
N LYS A 275 -25.79 3.96 -5.01
CA LYS A 275 -25.27 4.89 -4.00
C LYS A 275 -26.05 4.76 -2.70
N GLY A 276 -25.52 3.95 -1.78
CA GLY A 276 -26.04 3.83 -0.41
C GLY A 276 -25.75 5.06 0.46
N TRP A 277 -26.22 5.04 1.72
CA TRP A 277 -25.95 6.11 2.68
C TRP A 277 -24.44 6.30 2.95
N ALA A 278 -23.68 5.21 3.06
CA ALA A 278 -22.24 5.26 3.30
C ALA A 278 -21.50 5.95 2.14
N TYR A 279 -21.92 5.68 0.90
CA TYR A 279 -21.41 6.39 -0.27
C TYR A 279 -21.66 7.89 -0.15
N ARG A 280 -22.86 8.32 0.25
CA ARG A 280 -23.22 9.75 0.34
C ARG A 280 -22.36 10.49 1.36
N VAL A 281 -22.07 9.86 2.51
CA VAL A 281 -21.20 10.43 3.54
C VAL A 281 -19.75 10.51 3.04
N LEU A 282 -19.22 9.39 2.54
CA LEU A 282 -17.83 9.32 2.07
C LEU A 282 -17.58 10.13 0.80
N ALA A 283 -18.59 10.43 -0.01
CA ALA A 283 -18.46 11.25 -1.21
C ALA A 283 -18.67 12.75 -0.96
N THR A 284 -18.86 13.18 0.29
CA THR A 284 -18.94 14.63 0.61
C THR A 284 -17.61 15.32 0.36
N ARG A 285 -17.65 16.61 -0.03
CA ARG A 285 -16.44 17.40 -0.29
C ARG A 285 -15.45 17.42 0.89
N PRO A 286 -15.87 17.58 2.16
CA PRO A 286 -14.94 17.54 3.28
C PRO A 286 -14.24 16.18 3.42
N MET A 287 -14.97 15.08 3.27
CA MET A 287 -14.39 13.74 3.38
C MET A 287 -13.38 13.47 2.25
N VAL A 288 -13.72 13.87 1.02
CA VAL A 288 -12.82 13.73 -0.13
C VAL A 288 -11.60 14.63 -0.01
N PHE A 289 -11.73 15.82 0.60
CA PHE A 289 -10.61 16.73 0.85
C PHE A 289 -9.62 16.17 1.88
N LEU A 290 -10.10 15.43 2.88
CA LEU A 290 -9.25 14.83 3.90
C LEU A 290 -8.39 13.67 3.37
N GLY A 291 -8.81 13.00 2.30
CA GLY A 291 -8.17 11.79 1.76
C GLY A 291 -7.32 12.01 0.53
#